data_AF-A0A2G9TTC7-F1
#
_entry.id   AF-A0A2G9TTC7-F1
#
_cell.length_a   1.000
_cell.length_b   1.000
_cell.length_c   1.000
_cell.angle_alpha   90.00
_cell.angle_beta   90.00
_cell.angle_gamma   90.00
#
_symmetry.space_group_name_H-M   'P 1'
#
loop_
_entity.id
_entity.type
_entity.pdbx_description
1 polymer ?
#
loop_
_entity_poly.entity_id
_entity_poly.type
_entity_poly.pdbx_seq_one_letter_code
_entity_poly.pdbx_strand_id
1 'polypeptide(L)'
;TCGRTMLSRVGRFSATNEVIGKVPKCTQDEMNSAVESAKNAYNSWKKTSPLARQQTMFKLRELIVRDAKKLAENITQEQGKTLIESERDVGRGLQMVEHACAVPELMLGETLP
;
A
#
# COMPACT_ATOMS: atom_id res chain seq x y z
N THR A 1 -13.94 1.60 8.93
CA THR A 1 -14.72 0.55 9.60
C THR A 1 -13.91 -0.27 10.60
N CYS A 2 -12.59 -0.15 10.68
CA CYS A 2 -11.81 -0.77 11.75
C CYS A 2 -11.97 0.07 13.04
N GLY A 3 -12.66 -0.46 14.03
CA GLY A 3 -12.90 0.29 15.26
C GLY A 3 -13.93 -0.37 16.15
N ARG A 4 -13.58 -1.51 16.76
CA ARG A 4 -14.07 -1.99 18.07
C ARG A 4 -13.61 -3.43 18.33
N THR A 5 -12.36 -3.66 18.74
CA THR A 5 -12.04 -4.82 19.62
C THR A 5 -10.69 -4.66 20.33
N MET A 6 -10.72 -4.83 21.66
CA MET A 6 -9.66 -4.50 22.64
C MET A 6 -8.45 -5.44 22.68
N LEU A 7 -7.85 -5.79 21.54
CA LEU A 7 -6.55 -6.49 21.54
C LEU A 7 -5.64 -5.82 20.53
N SER A 8 -5.09 -4.67 20.90
CA SER A 8 -4.07 -4.02 20.09
C SER A 8 -2.75 -4.80 20.16
N ARG A 9 -2.19 -5.22 19.01
CA ARG A 9 -0.77 -5.58 18.98
C ARG A 9 0.04 -4.30 19.18
N VAL A 10 0.99 -4.39 20.10
CA VAL A 10 1.91 -3.31 20.41
C VAL A 10 3.02 -3.33 19.35
N GLY A 11 3.05 -2.32 18.49
CA GLY A 11 4.21 -2.05 17.65
C GLY A 11 5.31 -1.50 18.55
N ARG A 12 6.41 -2.23 18.68
CA ARG A 12 7.55 -1.86 19.52
C ARG A 12 8.71 -1.39 18.66
N PHE A 13 9.41 -0.34 19.08
CA PHE A 13 10.61 0.14 18.40
C PHE A 13 11.72 -0.89 18.55
N SER A 14 12.26 -1.35 17.43
CA SER A 14 13.27 -2.42 17.46
C SER A 14 14.56 -2.01 18.20
N ALA A 15 14.83 -0.71 18.36
CA ALA A 15 16.06 -0.23 19.02
C ALA A 15 15.88 0.17 20.51
N THR A 16 14.71 0.65 20.95
CA THR A 16 14.46 1.01 22.37
C THR A 16 13.45 0.11 23.08
N ASN A 17 12.82 -0.82 22.36
CA ASN A 17 11.72 -1.67 22.83
C ASN A 17 10.49 -0.89 23.33
N GLU A 18 10.42 0.42 23.04
CA GLU A 18 9.33 1.29 23.43
C GLU A 18 8.11 1.10 22.53
N VAL A 19 6.92 1.36 23.08
CA VAL A 19 5.67 1.24 22.35
C VAL A 19 5.46 2.46 21.45
N ILE A 20 5.55 2.26 20.13
CA ILE A 20 5.34 3.32 19.13
C ILE A 20 3.87 3.48 18.79
N GLY A 21 3.12 2.38 18.83
CA GLY A 21 1.71 2.38 18.43
C GLY A 21 0.98 1.08 18.76
N LYS A 22 -0.35 1.17 18.72
CA LYS A 22 -1.28 0.06 18.95
C LYS A 22 -2.02 -0.23 17.65
N VAL A 23 -1.78 -1.39 17.06
CA VAL A 23 -2.47 -1.83 15.84
C VAL A 23 -3.65 -2.72 16.23
N PRO A 24 -4.88 -2.44 15.79
CA PRO A 24 -6.04 -3.27 16.09
C PRO A 24 -5.85 -4.69 15.54
N LYS A 25 -6.25 -5.70 16.31
CA LYS A 25 -6.29 -7.09 15.85
C LYS A 25 -7.63 -7.33 15.17
N CYS A 26 -7.61 -7.53 13.85
CA CYS A 26 -8.83 -7.82 13.09
C CYS A 26 -9.51 -9.10 13.59
N THR A 27 -10.85 -9.03 13.67
CA THR A 27 -11.71 -10.19 13.90
C THR A 27 -12.08 -10.86 12.58
N GLN A 28 -12.62 -12.08 12.67
CA GLN A 28 -13.10 -12.79 11.48
C GLN A 28 -14.23 -12.00 10.77
N ASP A 29 -15.09 -11.31 11.52
CA ASP A 29 -16.19 -10.54 10.96
C ASP A 29 -15.70 -9.30 10.20
N GLU A 30 -14.68 -8.60 10.73
CA GLU A 30 -14.03 -7.49 10.02
C GLU A 30 -13.34 -7.97 8.74
N MET A 31 -12.70 -9.15 8.80
CA MET A 31 -12.09 -9.77 7.62
C MET A 31 -13.16 -10.10 6.55
N ASN A 32 -14.26 -10.73 6.94
CA ASN A 32 -15.37 -11.06 6.04
C ASN A 32 -15.96 -9.79 5.39
N SER A 33 -16.15 -8.74 6.19
CA SER A 33 -16.64 -7.44 5.72
C SER A 33 -15.69 -6.79 4.70
N ALA A 34 -14.38 -6.88 4.93
CA ALA A 34 -13.38 -6.38 3.99
C ALA A 34 -13.40 -7.15 2.66
N VAL A 35 -13.56 -8.47 2.70
CA VAL A 35 -13.68 -9.31 1.51
C VAL A 35 -14.94 -8.96 0.71
N GLU A 36 -16.08 -8.78 1.38
CA GLU A 36 -17.32 -8.41 0.72
C GLU A 36 -17.22 -7.03 0.05
N SER A 37 -16.63 -6.05 0.73
CA SER A 37 -16.36 -4.73 0.15
C SER A 37 -15.47 -4.81 -1.09
N ALA A 38 -14.40 -5.62 -1.05
CA ALA A 38 -13.51 -5.82 -2.19
C ALA A 38 -14.23 -6.48 -3.38
N LYS A 39 -15.08 -7.49 -3.14
CA LYS A 39 -15.90 -8.14 -4.18
C LYS A 39 -16.85 -7.15 -4.84
N ASN A 40 -17.49 -6.28 -4.06
CA ASN A 40 -18.41 -5.29 -4.57
C ASN A 40 -17.69 -4.24 -5.44
N ALA A 41 -16.53 -3.75 -4.99
CA ALA A 41 -15.71 -2.79 -5.74
C ALA A 41 -15.12 -3.38 -7.03
N TYR A 42 -14.83 -4.68 -7.07
CA TYR A 42 -14.29 -5.34 -8.27
C TYR A 42 -15.21 -5.20 -9.49
N ASN A 43 -16.53 -5.22 -9.29
CA ASN A 43 -17.50 -5.16 -10.39
C ASN A 43 -17.47 -3.84 -11.17
N SER A 44 -17.18 -2.72 -10.50
CA SER A 44 -16.97 -1.42 -11.15
C SER A 44 -15.53 -1.28 -11.62
N TRP A 45 -14.54 -1.71 -10.82
CA TRP A 45 -13.13 -1.57 -11.15
C TRP A 45 -12.73 -2.33 -12.42
N LYS A 46 -13.25 -3.55 -12.64
CA LYS A 46 -12.94 -4.35 -13.85
C LYS A 46 -13.40 -3.67 -15.16
N LYS A 47 -14.41 -2.81 -15.09
CA LYS A 47 -14.94 -2.05 -16.25
C LYS A 47 -14.17 -0.76 -16.50
N THR A 48 -13.27 -0.39 -15.59
CA THR A 48 -12.47 0.84 -15.70
C THR A 48 -11.43 0.66 -16.81
N SER A 49 -11.35 1.63 -17.73
CA SER A 49 -10.40 1.58 -18.84
C SER A 49 -8.95 1.51 -18.33
N PRO A 50 -8.03 0.85 -19.06
CA PRO A 50 -6.61 0.82 -18.70
C PRO A 50 -6.01 2.21 -18.51
N LEU A 51 -6.44 3.20 -19.31
CA LEU A 51 -5.98 4.59 -19.20
C LEU A 51 -6.41 5.25 -17.88
N ALA A 52 -7.66 5.04 -17.46
CA ALA A 52 -8.14 5.57 -16.17
C ALA A 52 -7.43 4.91 -14.98
N ARG A 53 -7.08 3.62 -15.09
CA ARG A 53 -6.26 2.91 -14.11
C ARG A 53 -4.83 3.49 -14.05
N GLN A 54 -4.22 3.76 -15.20
CA GLN A 54 -2.91 4.41 -15.29
C GLN A 54 -2.92 5.80 -14.63
N GLN A 55 -3.94 6.63 -14.88
CA GLN A 55 -4.08 7.94 -14.24
C GLN A 55 -4.14 7.85 -12.70
N THR A 56 -4.76 6.79 -12.17
CA THR A 56 -4.80 6.54 -10.73
C THR A 56 -3.40 6.22 -10.19
N MET A 57 -2.60 5.43 -10.93
CA MET A 57 -1.23 5.10 -10.56
C MET A 57 -0.29 6.31 -10.64
N PHE A 58 -0.47 7.22 -11.60
CA PHE A 58 0.29 8.46 -11.65
C PHE A 58 0.04 9.35 -10.43
N LYS A 59 -1.22 9.47 -9.99
CA LYS A 59 -1.53 10.19 -8.74
C LYS A 59 -0.88 9.54 -7.53
N LEU A 60 -0.87 8.20 -7.45
CA LEU A 60 -0.19 7.48 -6.38
C LEU A 60 1.32 7.78 -6.40
N ARG A 61 1.96 7.77 -7.57
CA ARG A 61 3.37 8.15 -7.74
C ARG A 61 3.65 9.55 -7.19
N GLU A 62 2.84 10.53 -7.57
CA GLU A 62 2.98 11.92 -7.09
C GLU A 62 2.89 12.03 -5.56
N LEU A 63 1.94 11.31 -4.95
CA LEU A 63 1.78 11.28 -3.50
C LEU A 63 2.98 10.64 -2.81
N ILE A 64 3.53 9.54 -3.36
CA ILE A 64 4.72 8.88 -2.81
C ILE A 64 5.93 9.81 -2.89
N VAL A 65 6.13 10.50 -4.00
CA VAL A 65 7.25 11.45 -4.16
C VAL A 65 7.10 12.63 -3.19
N ARG A 66 5.89 13.20 -3.05
CA ARG A 66 5.62 14.29 -2.12
C ARG A 66 5.92 13.90 -0.67
N ASP A 67 5.51 12.70 -0.26
CA ASP A 67 5.58 12.24 1.12
C ASP A 67 6.77 11.28 1.38
N ALA A 68 7.73 11.17 0.46
CA ALA A 68 8.81 10.18 0.48
C ALA A 68 9.61 10.21 1.80
N LYS A 69 9.93 11.41 2.29
CA LYS A 69 10.66 11.59 3.55
C LYS A 69 9.86 11.09 4.75
N LYS A 70 8.57 11.39 4.79
CA LYS A 70 7.66 10.94 5.85
C LYS A 70 7.50 9.41 5.85
N LEU A 71 7.46 8.80 4.66
CA LEU A 71 7.44 7.34 4.52
C LEU A 71 8.74 6.71 5.04
N ALA A 72 9.90 7.29 4.72
CA ALA A 72 11.19 6.80 5.20
C ALA A 72 11.33 6.93 6.74
N GLU A 73 10.84 8.01 7.32
CA GLU A 73 10.79 8.21 8.78
C GLU A 73 9.89 7.16 9.45
N ASN A 74 8.70 6.89 8.91
CA ASN A 74 7.80 5.87 9.45
C ASN A 74 8.40 4.46 9.36
N ILE A 75 9.04 4.10 8.24
CA ILE A 75 9.70 2.78 8.08
C ILE A 75 10.86 2.64 9.07
N THR A 76 11.63 3.71 9.27
CA THR A 76 12.72 3.75 10.26
C THR A 76 12.18 3.53 11.67
N GLN A 77 11.06 4.17 12.00
CA GLN A 77 10.38 3.97 13.28
C GLN A 77 9.81 2.56 13.42
N GLU A 78 9.22 1.95 12.41
CA GLU A 78 8.62 0.63 12.56
C GLU A 78 9.65 -0.52 12.55
N GLN A 79 10.67 -0.42 11.70
CA GLN A 79 11.64 -1.50 11.45
C GLN A 79 12.96 -1.31 12.20
N GLY A 80 13.29 -0.09 12.65
CA GLY A 80 14.57 0.22 13.30
C GLY A 80 15.79 0.22 12.36
N LYS A 81 15.56 0.24 11.03
CA LYS A 81 16.63 0.35 10.02
C LYS A 81 17.18 1.78 9.93
N THR A 82 18.33 1.94 9.29
CA THR A 82 18.93 3.26 9.06
C THR A 82 18.05 4.10 8.11
N LEU A 83 17.98 5.43 8.29
CA LEU A 83 17.18 6.31 7.42
C LEU A 83 17.52 6.12 5.93
N ILE A 84 18.80 5.96 5.60
CA ILE A 84 19.28 5.73 4.23
C ILE A 84 18.73 4.42 3.66
N GLU A 85 18.60 3.37 4.47
CA GLU A 85 18.02 2.10 4.03
C GLU A 85 16.52 2.23 3.79
N SER A 86 15.82 2.95 4.69
CA SER A 86 14.39 3.25 4.54
C SER A 86 14.11 4.08 3.29
N GLU A 87 14.94 5.07 2.98
CA GLU A 87 14.84 5.87 1.74
C GLU A 87 15.02 5.00 0.49
N ARG A 88 15.95 4.04 0.53
CA ARG A 88 16.14 3.07 -0.57
C ARG A 88 14.94 2.15 -0.74
N ASP A 89 14.31 1.72 0.36
CA ASP A 89 13.10 0.90 0.33
C ASP A 89 11.91 1.69 -0.25
N VAL A 90 11.75 2.98 0.10
CA VAL A 90 10.75 3.87 -0.53
C VAL A 90 11.02 4.05 -2.02
N GLY A 91 12.29 4.24 -2.40
CA GLY A 91 12.69 4.36 -3.81
C GLY A 91 12.38 3.11 -4.63
N ARG A 92 12.59 1.91 -4.06
CA ARG A 92 12.18 0.65 -4.69
C ARG A 92 10.65 0.55 -4.83
N GLY A 93 9.91 0.98 -3.81
CA GLY A 93 8.45 1.05 -3.89
C GLY A 93 7.96 1.97 -5.02
N LEU A 94 8.61 3.13 -5.18
CA LEU A 94 8.32 4.06 -6.27
C LEU A 94 8.56 3.44 -7.65
N GLN A 95 9.66 2.71 -7.84
CA GLN A 95 9.95 2.01 -9.10
C GLN A 95 8.86 0.98 -9.46
N MET A 96 8.31 0.27 -8.48
CA MET A 96 7.22 -0.68 -8.71
C MET A 96 5.94 0.03 -9.14
N VAL A 97 5.63 1.19 -8.57
CA VAL A 97 4.48 2.01 -8.97
C VAL A 97 4.67 2.59 -10.37
N GLU A 98 5.89 3.01 -10.71
CA GLU A 98 6.23 3.48 -12.06
C GLU A 98 6.10 2.36 -13.09
N HIS A 99 6.53 1.13 -12.77
CA HIS A 99 6.30 -0.04 -13.61
C HIS A 99 4.80 -0.32 -13.78
N ALA A 100 4.01 -0.22 -12.71
CA ALA A 100 2.56 -0.36 -12.78
C ALA A 100 1.87 0.74 -13.62
N CYS A 101 2.51 1.87 -13.89
CA CYS A 101 1.98 2.86 -14.83
C CYS A 101 2.03 2.34 -16.28
N ALA A 102 2.82 1.32 -16.60
CA ALA A 102 2.86 0.67 -17.91
C ALA A 102 1.69 -0.31 -18.17
N VAL A 103 0.67 -0.34 -17.30
CA VAL A 103 -0.52 -1.21 -17.43
C VAL A 103 -1.13 -1.27 -18.84
N PRO A 104 -1.29 -0.17 -19.60
CA PRO A 104 -1.86 -0.26 -20.94
C PRO A 104 -1.07 -1.18 -21.89
N GLU A 105 0.27 -1.13 -21.82
CA GLU A 105 1.17 -1.95 -22.61
C GLU A 105 1.16 -3.41 -22.11
N LEU A 106 1.25 -3.59 -20.78
CA LEU A 106 1.26 -4.91 -20.15
C LEU A 106 -0.04 -5.70 -20.34
N MET A 107 -1.13 -5.03 -20.73
CA MET A 107 -2.44 -5.63 -20.98
C MET A 107 -2.69 -5.97 -22.46
N LEU A 108 -1.75 -5.67 -23.36
CA LEU A 108 -1.86 -6.06 -24.76
C LEU A 108 -1.86 -7.59 -24.87
N GLY A 109 -2.90 -8.13 -25.49
CA GLY A 109 -2.98 -9.54 -25.86
C GLY A 109 -2.36 -9.79 -27.23
N GLU A 110 -1.95 -11.03 -27.48
CA GLU A 110 -1.48 -11.46 -28.79
C GLU A 110 -2.66 -11.97 -29.64
N THR A 111 -2.72 -11.58 -30.90
CA THR A 111 -3.65 -12.14 -31.89
C THR A 111 -2.88 -12.55 -33.13
N LEU A 112 -2.97 -13.82 -33.51
CA LEU A 112 -2.47 -14.31 -34.80
C LEU A 112 -3.45 -13.90 -35.92
N PRO A 113 -2.95 -13.50 -37.11
CA PRO A 113 -3.78 -13.28 -38.30
C PRO A 113 -4.54 -14.54 -38.74
#